data_AF-A0A9J6G6F2-F1
#
_entry.id   AF-A0A9J6G6F2-F1
#
_cell.length_a   1.000
_cell.length_b   1.000
_cell.length_c   1.000
_cell.angle_alpha   90.00
_cell.angle_beta   90.00
_cell.angle_gamma   90.00
#
_symmetry.space_group_name_H-M   'P 1'
#
loop_
_entity.id
_entity.type
_entity.pdbx_description
1 polymer ?
#
loop_
_entity_poly.entity_id
_entity_poly.type
_entity_poly.pdbx_seq_one_letter_code
_entity_poly.pdbx_strand_id
1 'polypeptide(L)'
;MAFPVGPEPGYVRSAECCPSVTEAIQPLGGVSITGRILELYREPNATQRFYQTSCREQVKGRPCRYVRTKYESQSRCVQTYSYMYALVREFQSDGPWRLDYIRYRSGCSCQVRRSRGFPPVSLLGAGGGRP
;
A
#
# COMPACT_ATOMS: atom_id res chain seq x y z
N MET A 1 -14.73 14.41 28.35
CA MET A 1 -13.56 13.53 28.60
C MET A 1 -12.66 13.63 27.38
N ALA A 2 -11.58 14.42 27.48
CA ALA A 2 -10.58 14.54 26.42
C ALA A 2 -9.40 13.64 26.81
N PHE A 3 -9.01 12.73 25.93
CA PHE A 3 -7.76 11.98 26.11
C PHE A 3 -6.60 12.93 25.80
N PRO A 4 -5.70 13.21 26.75
CA PRO A 4 -4.49 13.96 26.43
C PRO A 4 -3.59 13.08 25.57
N VAL A 5 -3.37 13.50 24.32
CA VAL A 5 -2.29 12.93 23.50
C VAL A 5 -0.99 13.58 23.99
N GLY A 6 -0.48 13.08 25.11
CA GLY A 6 0.85 13.45 25.60
C GLY A 6 1.93 12.85 24.68
N PRO A 7 3.09 13.52 24.51
CA PRO A 7 4.22 12.90 23.83
C PRO A 7 4.80 11.78 24.71
N GLU A 8 4.72 10.54 24.24
CA GLU A 8 5.27 9.37 24.92
C GLU A 8 6.80 9.50 25.10
N PRO A 9 7.34 9.31 26.32
CA PRO A 9 8.76 9.45 26.58
C PRO A 9 9.51 8.20 26.10
N GLY A 10 10.46 8.38 25.18
CA GLY A 10 11.44 7.33 24.85
C GLY A 10 11.26 6.63 23.51
N TYR A 11 10.58 7.22 22.52
CA TYR A 11 10.65 6.71 21.14
C TYR A 11 12.06 6.97 20.60
N VAL A 12 12.94 5.95 20.65
CA VAL A 12 14.10 5.87 19.76
C VAL A 12 13.58 6.29 18.40
N ARG A 13 14.17 7.32 17.77
CA ARG A 13 13.89 7.69 16.38
C ARG A 13 14.32 6.52 15.49
N SER A 14 13.55 5.44 15.54
CA SER A 14 13.66 4.30 14.65
C SER A 14 13.28 4.85 13.30
N ALA A 15 14.31 5.13 12.51
CA ALA A 15 14.10 5.68 11.18
C ALA A 15 13.48 4.56 10.34
N GLU A 16 12.21 4.74 9.97
CA GLU A 16 11.51 3.81 9.10
C GLU A 16 12.23 3.69 7.75
N CYS A 17 12.30 2.46 7.25
CA CYS A 17 12.86 2.13 5.93
C CYS A 17 12.14 2.88 4.79
N CYS A 18 10.81 2.97 4.88
CA CYS A 18 9.94 3.66 3.96
C CYS A 18 8.91 4.47 4.78
N PRO A 19 9.23 5.72 5.16
CA PRO A 19 8.39 6.46 6.08
C PRO A 19 6.99 6.69 5.51
N SER A 20 5.99 6.59 6.38
CA SER A 20 4.58 6.72 6.04
C SER A 20 3.88 7.79 6.88
N VAL A 21 2.69 8.21 6.44
CA VAL A 21 1.84 9.18 7.12
C VAL A 21 0.42 8.61 7.20
N THR A 22 -0.17 8.66 8.40
CA THR A 22 -1.54 8.21 8.64
C THR A 22 -2.44 9.42 8.84
N GLU A 23 -3.50 9.50 8.04
CA GLU A 23 -4.43 10.64 8.04
C GLU A 23 -5.88 10.15 8.07
N ALA A 24 -6.73 10.94 8.70
CA ALA A 24 -8.17 10.70 8.69
C ALA A 24 -8.79 11.38 7.46
N ILE A 25 -9.45 10.60 6.60
CA ILE A 25 -10.08 11.08 5.37
C ILE A 25 -11.58 10.77 5.34
N GLN A 26 -12.33 11.52 4.54
CA GLN A 26 -13.77 11.36 4.32
C GLN A 26 -14.06 11.29 2.82
N PRO A 27 -13.71 10.17 2.15
CA PRO A 27 -13.84 10.03 0.72
C PRO A 27 -15.32 9.96 0.30
N LEU A 28 -15.63 10.49 -0.88
CA LEU A 28 -16.97 10.43 -1.47
C LEU A 28 -17.24 9.08 -2.14
N GLY A 29 -16.18 8.42 -2.62
CA GLY A 29 -16.26 7.18 -3.36
C GLY A 29 -15.13 6.22 -2.99
N GLY A 30 -15.37 4.95 -3.30
CA GLY A 30 -14.49 3.83 -2.98
C GLY A 30 -14.42 2.87 -4.16
N VAL A 31 -13.46 1.95 -4.09
CA VAL A 31 -13.32 0.89 -5.09
C VAL A 31 -13.54 -0.44 -4.39
N SER A 32 -14.46 -1.25 -4.92
CA SER A 32 -14.74 -2.59 -4.39
C SER A 32 -13.56 -3.54 -4.59
N ILE A 33 -13.63 -4.72 -3.96
CA ILE A 33 -12.68 -5.81 -4.25
C ILE A 33 -12.70 -6.25 -5.72
N THR A 34 -13.85 -6.13 -6.38
CA THR A 34 -14.04 -6.45 -7.81
C THR A 34 -13.65 -5.30 -8.73
N GLY A 35 -13.15 -4.18 -8.20
CA GLY A 35 -12.73 -3.01 -8.97
C GLY A 35 -13.88 -2.09 -9.40
N ARG A 36 -15.10 -2.30 -8.89
CA ARG A 36 -16.25 -1.42 -9.18
C ARG A 36 -16.16 -0.13 -8.37
N ILE A 37 -16.71 0.95 -8.93
CA ILE A 37 -16.77 2.25 -8.27
C ILE A 37 -18.03 2.30 -7.42
N LEU A 38 -17.84 2.63 -6.15
CA LEU A 38 -18.90 2.68 -5.15
C LEU A 38 -19.03 4.10 -4.60
N GLU A 39 -20.25 4.51 -4.30
CA GLU A 39 -20.52 5.72 -3.53
C GLU A 39 -20.56 5.37 -2.05
N LEU A 40 -19.92 6.19 -1.21
CA LEU A 40 -19.95 5.99 0.23
C LEU A 40 -21.09 6.77 0.87
N TYR A 41 -21.74 6.13 1.84
CA TYR A 41 -22.78 6.77 2.64
C TYR A 41 -22.28 8.04 3.30
N ARG A 42 -23.03 9.12 3.13
CA ARG A 42 -22.74 10.43 3.70
C ARG A 42 -24.03 11.18 4.02
N GLU A 43 -24.17 11.52 5.29
CA GLU A 43 -25.20 12.44 5.79
C GLU A 43 -24.57 13.47 6.74
N PRO A 44 -25.24 14.62 7.00
CA PRO A 44 -24.72 15.68 7.86
C PRO A 44 -24.31 15.23 9.27
N ASN A 45 -24.97 14.20 9.80
CA ASN A 45 -24.75 13.63 11.14
C ASN A 45 -24.03 12.26 11.12
N ALA A 46 -23.91 11.63 9.95
CA ALA A 46 -23.39 10.27 9.80
C ALA A 46 -22.45 10.16 8.58
N THR A 47 -21.33 10.87 8.64
CA THR A 47 -20.27 10.78 7.63
C THR A 47 -19.22 9.76 8.05
N GLN A 48 -18.96 8.78 7.20
CA GLN A 48 -17.91 7.79 7.43
C GLN A 48 -16.51 8.44 7.31
N ARG A 49 -15.65 8.17 8.30
CA ARG A 49 -14.26 8.64 8.33
C ARG A 49 -13.32 7.45 8.43
N PHE A 50 -12.28 7.45 7.61
CA PHE A 50 -11.32 6.35 7.53
C PHE A 50 -9.92 6.85 7.83
N TYR A 51 -9.16 6.06 8.56
CA TYR A 51 -7.73 6.29 8.72
C TYR A 51 -6.99 5.56 7.61
N GLN A 52 -6.23 6.31 6.82
CA GLN A 52 -5.43 5.77 5.73
C GLN A 52 -3.97 6.08 5.96
N THR A 53 -3.12 5.07 5.73
CA THR A 53 -1.67 5.20 5.83
C THR A 53 -1.06 5.21 4.43
N SER A 54 -0.46 6.33 4.05
CA SER A 54 0.18 6.52 2.76
C SER A 54 1.69 6.65 2.88
N CYS A 55 2.42 6.27 1.83
CA CYS A 55 3.85 6.61 1.75
C CYS A 55 4.01 8.13 1.86
N ARG A 56 4.94 8.59 2.71
CA ARG A 56 5.25 10.01 2.82
C ARG A 56 5.64 10.57 1.43
N GLU A 57 5.38 11.85 1.23
CA GLU A 57 5.77 12.53 0.00
C GLU A 57 7.24 12.26 -0.35
N GLN A 58 7.50 12.07 -1.64
CA GLN A 58 8.83 11.79 -2.20
C GLN A 58 9.46 10.43 -1.82
N VAL A 59 8.83 9.62 -0.95
CA VAL A 59 9.30 8.27 -0.60
C VAL A 59 8.84 7.22 -1.60
N LYS A 60 7.61 7.34 -2.10
CA LYS A 60 7.01 6.37 -3.02
C LYS A 60 7.89 6.20 -4.27
N GLY A 61 8.30 4.97 -4.55
CA GLY A 61 9.14 4.63 -5.70
C GLY A 61 10.64 4.93 -5.52
N ARG A 62 11.08 5.44 -4.37
CA ARG A 62 12.51 5.57 -4.05
C ARG A 62 13.10 4.24 -3.57
N PRO A 63 14.42 4.04 -3.72
CA PRO A 63 15.14 2.98 -3.03
C PRO A 63 14.85 2.98 -1.53
N CYS A 64 14.74 1.78 -0.97
CA CYS A 64 14.45 1.61 0.44
C CYS A 64 15.65 2.06 1.29
N ARG A 65 15.39 2.78 2.38
CA ARG A 65 16.46 3.16 3.30
C ARG A 65 16.94 1.94 4.08
N TYR A 66 18.23 1.88 4.40
CA TYR A 66 18.83 0.82 5.21
C TYR A 66 18.82 -0.59 4.58
N VAL A 67 18.48 -0.71 3.30
CA VAL A 67 18.68 -1.96 2.56
C VAL A 67 20.17 -2.14 2.25
N ARG A 68 20.65 -3.38 2.13
CA ARG A 68 22.04 -3.65 1.69
C ARG A 68 22.28 -3.05 0.30
N THR A 69 23.45 -2.45 0.08
CA THR A 69 23.85 -1.77 -1.17
C THR A 69 23.58 -2.60 -2.43
N LYS A 70 23.83 -3.91 -2.40
CA LYS A 70 23.55 -4.82 -3.53
C LYS A 70 22.08 -4.88 -3.98
N TYR A 71 21.15 -4.53 -3.10
CA TYR A 71 19.71 -4.54 -3.37
C TYR A 71 19.12 -3.14 -3.51
N GLU A 72 19.90 -2.08 -3.33
CA GLU A 72 19.42 -0.70 -3.35
C GLU A 72 18.76 -0.36 -4.68
N SER A 73 19.43 -0.67 -5.79
CA SER A 73 18.92 -0.49 -7.16
C SER A 73 17.66 -1.31 -7.45
N GLN A 74 17.46 -2.41 -6.74
CA GLN A 74 16.35 -3.38 -6.87
C GLN A 74 15.19 -3.13 -5.88
N SER A 75 15.41 -2.27 -4.89
CA SER A 75 14.47 -1.98 -3.81
C SER A 75 13.62 -0.76 -4.14
N ARG A 76 12.32 -0.79 -3.82
CA ARG A 76 11.44 0.36 -3.99
C ARG A 76 10.44 0.43 -2.83
N CYS A 77 10.20 1.62 -2.30
CA CYS A 77 9.10 1.86 -1.38
C CYS A 77 7.78 1.88 -2.15
N VAL A 78 6.87 0.96 -1.82
CA VAL A 78 5.60 0.74 -2.53
C VAL A 78 4.43 0.95 -1.58
N GLN A 79 3.42 1.68 -2.05
CA GLN A 79 2.16 1.87 -1.35
C GLN A 79 1.42 0.53 -1.24
N THR A 80 1.12 0.10 -0.03
CA THR A 80 0.29 -1.08 0.23
C THR A 80 -1.17 -0.68 0.37
N TYR A 81 -2.03 -1.62 0.01
CA TYR A 81 -3.48 -1.48 0.09
C TYR A 81 -4.05 -2.66 0.84
N SER A 82 -5.17 -2.45 1.50
CA SER A 82 -6.00 -3.49 2.10
C SER A 82 -7.46 -3.16 1.85
N TYR A 83 -8.35 -3.99 2.38
CA TYR A 83 -9.79 -3.83 2.27
C TYR A 83 -10.39 -3.64 3.66
N MET A 84 -11.37 -2.74 3.74
CA MET A 84 -12.14 -2.50 4.96
C MET A 84 -13.62 -2.41 4.61
N TYR A 85 -14.48 -2.71 5.57
CA TYR A 85 -15.91 -2.55 5.40
C TYR A 85 -16.31 -1.07 5.37
N ALA A 86 -17.26 -0.74 4.51
CA ALA A 86 -17.93 0.56 4.48
C ALA A 86 -19.39 0.39 4.04
N LEU A 87 -20.24 1.33 4.47
CA LEU A 87 -21.60 1.45 3.98
C LEU A 87 -21.58 2.16 2.62
N VAL A 88 -22.03 1.46 1.57
CA VAL A 88 -21.87 1.87 0.18
C VAL A 88 -23.12 1.58 -0.66
N ARG A 89 -23.20 2.20 -1.83
CA ARG A 89 -24.10 1.80 -2.93
C ARG A 89 -23.35 1.85 -4.26
N GLU A 90 -23.93 1.26 -5.30
CA GLU A 90 -23.33 1.34 -6.65
C GLU A 90 -23.32 2.80 -7.11
N PHE A 91 -22.25 3.22 -7.82
CA PHE A 91 -22.14 4.59 -8.30
C PHE A 91 -23.31 4.95 -9.21
N GLN A 92 -23.94 6.11 -8.96
CA GLN A 92 -25.12 6.58 -9.70
C GLN A 92 -26.29 5.60 -9.71
N SER A 93 -26.48 4.85 -8.61
CA SER A 93 -27.63 3.97 -8.41
C SER A 93 -28.48 4.46 -7.25
N ASP A 94 -29.80 4.36 -7.41
CA ASP A 94 -30.78 4.53 -6.32
C ASP A 94 -30.99 3.24 -5.51
N GLY A 95 -30.07 2.27 -5.66
CA GLY A 95 -30.08 1.03 -4.89
C GLY A 95 -29.90 1.26 -3.39
N PRO A 96 -30.33 0.30 -2.56
CA PRO A 96 -30.20 0.41 -1.11
C PRO A 96 -28.73 0.43 -0.68
N TRP A 97 -28.46 1.12 0.42
CA TRP A 97 -27.17 1.08 1.08
C TRP A 97 -26.88 -0.33 1.60
N ARG A 98 -25.66 -0.80 1.37
CA ARG A 98 -25.20 -2.13 1.77
C ARG A 98 -23.78 -2.05 2.29
N LEU A 99 -23.42 -2.99 3.16
CA LEU A 99 -22.02 -3.16 3.55
C LEU A 99 -21.25 -3.85 2.42
N ASP A 100 -20.10 -3.30 2.05
CA ASP A 100 -19.15 -3.92 1.14
C ASP A 100 -17.72 -3.55 1.53
N TYR A 101 -16.75 -4.23 0.94
CA TYR A 101 -15.34 -3.93 1.10
C TYR A 101 -14.90 -2.81 0.14
N ILE A 102 -14.31 -1.78 0.71
CA ILE A 102 -13.60 -0.75 -0.05
C ILE A 102 -12.09 -0.91 0.10
N ARG A 103 -11.37 -0.65 -0.99
CA ARG A 103 -9.92 -0.60 -1.00
C ARG A 103 -9.42 0.69 -0.35
N TYR A 104 -8.48 0.58 0.58
CA TYR A 104 -7.85 1.72 1.25
C TYR A 104 -6.33 1.58 1.30
N ARG A 105 -5.64 2.71 1.51
CA ARG A 105 -4.18 2.75 1.70
C ARG A 105 -3.82 2.27 3.10
N SER A 106 -3.12 1.14 3.19
CA SER A 106 -2.83 0.48 4.47
C SER A 106 -1.41 0.75 5.00
N GLY A 107 -0.50 1.26 4.16
CA GLY A 107 0.89 1.47 4.58
C GLY A 107 1.86 1.72 3.43
N CYS A 108 3.14 1.84 3.78
CA CYS A 108 4.25 1.90 2.84
C CYS A 108 5.25 0.78 3.17
N SER A 109 5.61 -0.04 2.19
CA SER A 109 6.48 -1.20 2.42
C SER A 109 7.64 -1.22 1.43
N CYS A 110 8.81 -1.68 1.90
CA CYS A 110 9.94 -1.92 1.04
C CYS A 110 9.77 -3.22 0.26
N GLN A 111 9.76 -3.15 -1.06
CA GLN A 111 9.76 -4.32 -1.93
C GLN A 111 11.07 -4.41 -2.69
N VAL A 112 11.78 -5.53 -2.55
CA VAL A 112 12.99 -5.84 -3.31
C VAL A 112 12.61 -6.75 -4.47
N ARG A 113 12.68 -6.22 -5.70
CA ARG A 113 12.45 -7.01 -6.90
C ARG A 113 13.76 -7.64 -7.33
N ARG A 114 13.83 -8.97 -7.38
CA ARG A 114 14.95 -9.63 -8.07
C ARG A 114 14.88 -9.22 -9.54
N SER A 115 15.90 -8.52 -10.03
CA SER A 115 16.09 -8.39 -11.46
C SER A 115 16.24 -9.80 -12.01
N ARG A 116 15.28 -10.27 -12.83
CA ARG A 116 15.50 -11.46 -13.65
C ARG A 116 16.64 -11.13 -14.60
N GLY A 117 17.85 -11.48 -14.18
CA GLY A 117 19.08 -11.31 -14.92
C GLY A 117 19.91 -12.56 -14.75
N PHE A 118 19.39 -13.68 -15.26
CA PHE A 118 20.15 -14.67 -16.04
C PHE A 118 19.11 -15.63 -16.68
N PRO A 119 18.96 -15.72 -18.01
CA PRO A 119 18.55 -17.00 -18.60
C PRO A 119 19.60 -18.03 -18.16
N PRO A 120 19.28 -19.32 -17.96
CA PRO A 120 20.30 -20.30 -17.61
C PRO A 120 21.47 -20.19 -18.59
N VAL A 121 22.69 -20.02 -18.06
CA VAL A 121 23.93 -20.17 -18.84
C VAL A 121 23.75 -21.41 -19.69
N SER A 122 23.95 -21.23 -20.98
CA SER A 122 24.11 -22.25 -22.01
C SER A 122 24.55 -23.59 -21.42
N LEU A 123 23.83 -24.65 -21.78
CA LEU A 123 24.43 -25.98 -21.84
C LEU A 123 25.76 -25.82 -22.58
N LEU A 124 26.86 -25.86 -21.83
CA LEU A 124 28.20 -25.96 -22.38
C LEU A 124 28.20 -27.20 -23.29
N GLY A 125 28.56 -26.99 -24.56
CA GLY A 125 28.94 -28.10 -25.42
C GLY A 125 30.22 -28.76 -24.93
N ALA A 126 30.27 -30.09 -25.05
CA ALA A 126 31.49 -30.87 -25.30
C ALA A 126 31.13 -32.37 -25.36
N GLY A 127 31.44 -33.01 -26.49
CA GLY A 127 31.24 -34.44 -26.74
C GLY A 127 30.90 -34.61 -28.22
N GLY A 128 31.82 -34.43 -29.15
CA GLY A 128 33.06 -35.19 -29.24
C GLY A 128 32.93 -36.04 -30.51
N GLY A 129 33.46 -35.52 -31.61
CA GLY A 129 33.54 -36.28 -32.85
C GLY A 129 34.70 -37.28 -32.79
N ARG A 130 34.43 -38.49 -33.29
CA ARG A 130 35.30 -39.52 -33.92
C ARG A 130 35.08 -40.92 -33.34
N PRO A 131 35.39 -41.99 -34.09
CA PRO A 131 35.64 -42.09 -35.54
C PRO A 131 34.47 -42.71 -36.33
#